data_AF-A0A1G1CMK9-F1
#
_entry.id   AF-A0A1G1CMK9-F1
#
_cell.length_a   1.000
_cell.length_b   1.000
_cell.length_c   1.000
_cell.angle_alpha   90.00
_cell.angle_beta   90.00
_cell.angle_gamma   90.00
#
_symmetry.space_group_name_H-M   'P 1'
#
loop_
_entity.id
_entity.type
_entity.pdbx_description
1 polymer ?
#
loop_
_entity_poly.entity_id
_entity_poly.type
_entity_poly.pdbx_seq_one_letter_code
_entity_poly.pdbx_strand_id
1 'polypeptide(L)'
;MKHVVLTLILSSFITVIFLTIPKAVLSQAAPNYSLNPATSSNPSSLQLRINTGTNTVTSMEIAIDVTGTDILNADAITPILPSGMSAITDEVVNIPGGKQIQLIIMGGAGTGTINTNGSNVAIGTINFTAPVSGQTTFTLNSMSTMYAGTSGNVLASFFTESYTFAATPSNTPVPPTNTPVPPTNTPVPTNDGVIIINFRLQGITTSVPAQDITFTLKDSSTNVNLLPPIVVNGLAPSGAGIYSTSLTNLPRQTVKVCIKSQSHLQRCTVDSSPIAERARHVNLATNPNTNLDMVTHSSNQLIVGDLNNDNQINSWDSGRLGAAYNAFIAPVPTDCGQCDVNLDGQITIDDYALVLMNYTSIAVPGDDYE
;
A
#
# COMPACT_ATOMS: atom_id res chain seq x y z
N MET A 1 -24.98 60.31 6.71
CA MET A 1 -23.99 59.21 6.55
C MET A 1 -24.49 57.93 7.20
N LYS A 2 -25.62 57.42 6.73
CA LYS A 2 -26.17 56.09 7.05
C LYS A 2 -26.76 55.65 5.71
N HIS A 3 -26.16 54.64 5.07
CA HIS A 3 -26.59 53.89 3.87
C HIS A 3 -25.42 53.44 2.98
N VAL A 4 -24.35 52.88 3.56
CA VAL A 4 -23.29 52.17 2.78
C VAL A 4 -22.79 50.92 3.54
N VAL A 5 -23.67 50.19 4.25
CA VAL A 5 -23.28 48.95 4.97
C VAL A 5 -24.27 47.81 4.72
N LEU A 6 -24.91 47.77 3.55
CA LEU A 6 -25.86 46.69 3.21
C LEU A 6 -25.71 46.20 1.77
N THR A 7 -24.48 46.08 1.28
CA THR A 7 -24.18 45.51 -0.05
C THR A 7 -22.95 44.60 -0.04
N LEU A 8 -22.54 44.09 1.14
CA LEU A 8 -21.36 43.23 1.27
C LEU A 8 -21.56 42.01 2.19
N ILE A 9 -22.81 41.53 2.31
CA ILE A 9 -23.16 40.28 3.02
C ILE A 9 -24.07 39.41 2.15
N LEU A 10 -23.82 39.36 0.83
CA LEU A 10 -24.59 38.50 -0.08
C LEU A 10 -23.73 37.82 -1.17
N SER A 11 -22.45 37.55 -0.88
CA SER A 11 -21.52 36.84 -1.80
C SER A 11 -20.97 35.53 -1.22
N SER A 12 -21.42 35.10 -0.03
CA SER A 12 -20.84 33.94 0.67
C SER A 12 -21.90 32.95 1.13
N PHE A 13 -22.81 32.58 0.23
CA PHE A 13 -23.57 31.34 0.34
C PHE A 13 -23.23 30.48 -0.87
N ILE A 14 -22.09 29.80 -0.79
CA ILE A 14 -21.84 28.61 -1.60
C ILE A 14 -22.76 27.54 -1.01
N THR A 15 -23.98 27.46 -1.56
CA THR A 15 -24.83 26.29 -1.39
C THR A 15 -24.11 25.14 -2.08
N VAL A 16 -23.41 24.32 -1.30
CA VAL A 16 -22.95 23.00 -1.72
C VAL A 16 -24.22 22.18 -1.98
N ILE A 17 -24.67 22.18 -3.24
CA ILE A 17 -25.66 21.22 -3.70
C ILE A 17 -24.97 19.87 -3.63
N PHE A 18 -25.23 19.12 -2.56
CA PHE A 18 -25.01 17.69 -2.55
C PHE A 18 -25.91 17.12 -3.64
N LEU A 19 -25.30 16.84 -4.80
CA LEU A 19 -25.91 16.02 -5.82
C LEU A 19 -26.06 14.63 -5.18
N THR A 20 -27.21 14.37 -4.56
CA THR A 20 -27.61 13.03 -4.18
C THR A 20 -27.78 12.25 -5.47
N ILE A 21 -26.70 11.63 -5.92
CA ILE A 21 -26.76 10.59 -6.94
C ILE A 21 -27.65 9.50 -6.34
N PRO A 22 -28.80 9.17 -6.95
CA PRO A 22 -29.65 8.11 -6.43
C PRO A 22 -28.81 6.82 -6.32
N LYS A 23 -28.77 6.27 -5.09
CA LYS A 23 -28.05 5.06 -4.69
C LYS A 23 -28.42 3.82 -5.52
N ALA A 24 -29.42 3.92 -6.39
CA ALA A 24 -29.92 2.88 -7.29
C ALA A 24 -29.03 2.60 -8.51
N VAL A 25 -27.93 3.33 -8.74
CA VAL A 25 -26.99 3.05 -9.86
C VAL A 25 -25.80 2.15 -9.43
N LEU A 26 -25.65 1.85 -8.13
CA LEU A 26 -24.43 1.20 -7.59
C LEU A 26 -24.53 -0.30 -7.28
N SER A 27 -25.62 -0.99 -7.61
CA SER A 27 -25.66 -2.46 -7.53
C SER A 27 -25.36 -3.12 -8.87
N GLN A 28 -24.28 -2.72 -9.53
CA GLN A 28 -23.76 -3.50 -10.66
C GLN A 28 -22.93 -4.66 -10.09
N ALA A 29 -23.20 -5.87 -10.54
CA ALA A 29 -22.42 -7.04 -10.15
C ALA A 29 -20.95 -6.79 -10.55
N ALA A 30 -20.05 -6.93 -9.58
CA ALA A 30 -18.62 -6.85 -9.82
C ALA A 30 -18.23 -7.89 -10.89
N PRO A 31 -17.25 -7.58 -11.75
CA PRO A 31 -16.72 -8.56 -12.68
C PRO A 31 -16.21 -9.76 -11.88
N ASN A 32 -16.51 -10.96 -12.38
CA ASN A 32 -15.98 -12.20 -11.83
C ASN A 32 -14.78 -12.64 -12.66
N TYR A 33 -13.73 -13.06 -11.99
CA TYR A 33 -12.53 -13.59 -12.60
C TYR A 33 -12.38 -15.05 -12.17
N SER A 34 -11.75 -15.86 -13.02
CA SER A 34 -11.36 -17.22 -12.64
C SER A 34 -10.07 -17.61 -13.35
N LEU A 35 -9.30 -18.48 -12.71
CA LEU A 35 -8.26 -19.24 -13.39
C LEU A 35 -8.86 -20.60 -13.75
N ASN A 36 -8.61 -21.07 -14.97
CA ASN A 36 -9.04 -22.40 -15.38
C ASN A 36 -7.83 -23.18 -15.88
N PRO A 37 -7.47 -24.33 -15.29
CA PRO A 37 -6.40 -25.16 -15.80
C PRO A 37 -6.75 -25.63 -17.22
N ALA A 38 -5.80 -25.52 -18.15
CA ALA A 38 -6.03 -25.86 -19.55
C ALA A 38 -6.33 -27.37 -19.76
N THR A 39 -5.80 -28.24 -18.88
CA THR A 39 -6.03 -29.70 -18.88
C THR A 39 -5.89 -30.29 -17.46
N SER A 40 -6.54 -31.43 -17.20
CA SER A 40 -6.82 -31.93 -15.83
C SER A 40 -5.75 -32.82 -15.19
N SER A 41 -4.49 -32.84 -15.65
CA SER A 41 -3.47 -33.71 -15.03
C SER A 41 -2.07 -33.13 -14.87
N ASN A 42 -1.73 -32.02 -15.53
CA ASN A 42 -0.54 -31.22 -15.24
C ASN A 42 -0.60 -29.96 -16.12
N PRO A 43 -1.35 -28.92 -15.71
CA PRO A 43 -1.45 -27.71 -16.52
C PRO A 43 -0.06 -27.06 -16.59
N SER A 44 0.56 -27.08 -17.76
CA SER A 44 1.69 -26.18 -18.09
C SER A 44 1.20 -24.75 -18.38
N SER A 45 -0.12 -24.54 -18.31
CA SER A 45 -0.77 -23.28 -18.57
C SER A 45 -2.05 -23.10 -17.74
N LEU A 46 -2.26 -21.87 -17.26
CA LEU A 46 -3.52 -21.42 -16.66
C LEU A 46 -4.16 -20.37 -17.58
N GLN A 47 -5.43 -20.56 -17.91
CA GLN A 47 -6.20 -19.54 -18.63
C GLN A 47 -6.76 -18.54 -17.62
N LEU A 48 -6.42 -17.27 -17.80
CA LEU A 48 -7.05 -16.16 -17.12
C LEU A 48 -8.36 -15.82 -17.83
N ARG A 49 -9.47 -15.89 -17.10
CA ARG A 49 -10.81 -15.60 -17.62
C ARG A 49 -11.46 -14.46 -16.86
N ILE A 50 -12.24 -13.67 -17.59
CA ILE A 50 -13.07 -12.59 -17.05
C ILE A 50 -14.53 -12.78 -17.45
N ASN A 51 -15.43 -12.36 -16.58
CA ASN A 51 -16.84 -12.14 -16.83
C ASN A 51 -17.24 -10.75 -16.33
N THR A 52 -17.52 -9.85 -17.27
CA THR A 52 -17.93 -8.47 -16.95
C THR A 52 -19.45 -8.35 -16.74
N GLY A 53 -20.18 -9.48 -16.78
CA GLY A 53 -21.64 -9.46 -16.83
C GLY A 53 -22.13 -8.79 -18.11
N THR A 54 -23.04 -7.84 -17.98
CA THR A 54 -23.51 -7.00 -19.10
C THR A 54 -22.68 -5.72 -19.27
N ASN A 55 -21.62 -5.55 -18.47
CA ASN A 55 -20.86 -4.31 -18.42
C ASN A 55 -19.79 -4.27 -19.51
N THR A 56 -19.50 -3.06 -19.97
CA THR A 56 -18.50 -2.74 -20.97
C THR A 56 -17.25 -2.17 -20.30
N VAL A 57 -16.12 -2.84 -20.46
CA VAL A 57 -14.84 -2.44 -19.86
C VAL A 57 -13.91 -1.85 -20.92
N THR A 58 -13.39 -0.64 -20.67
CA THR A 58 -12.51 0.09 -21.61
C THR A 58 -11.03 -0.07 -21.28
N SER A 59 -10.70 -0.30 -20.01
CA SER A 59 -9.35 -0.57 -19.54
C SER A 59 -9.39 -1.45 -18.31
N MET A 60 -8.35 -2.24 -18.14
CA MET A 60 -8.20 -3.18 -17.06
C MET A 60 -6.73 -3.32 -16.69
N GLU A 61 -6.48 -3.27 -15.39
CA GLU A 61 -5.22 -3.66 -14.80
C GLU A 61 -5.42 -4.92 -13.96
N ILE A 62 -4.53 -5.90 -14.15
CA ILE A 62 -4.55 -7.18 -13.46
C ILE A 62 -3.15 -7.45 -12.93
N ALA A 63 -3.01 -7.56 -11.62
CA ALA A 63 -1.80 -8.05 -10.98
C ALA A 63 -2.00 -9.50 -10.53
N ILE A 64 -1.04 -10.37 -10.84
CA ILE A 64 -1.08 -11.80 -10.50
C ILE A 64 0.14 -12.12 -9.64
N ASP A 65 -0.08 -12.48 -8.39
CA ASP A 65 1.01 -12.91 -7.50
C ASP A 65 1.13 -14.44 -7.59
N VAL A 66 2.23 -14.91 -8.15
CA VAL A 66 2.52 -16.32 -8.29
C VAL A 66 3.55 -16.71 -7.22
N THR A 67 3.14 -17.47 -6.20
CA THR A 67 4.02 -17.84 -5.07
C THR A 67 4.15 -19.36 -4.94
N GLY A 68 5.36 -19.85 -4.65
CA GLY A 68 5.61 -21.29 -4.59
C GLY A 68 7.09 -21.64 -4.54
N THR A 69 7.40 -22.84 -4.05
CA THR A 69 8.79 -23.22 -3.71
C THR A 69 9.72 -23.44 -4.90
N ASP A 70 9.25 -23.45 -6.15
CA ASP A 70 10.08 -23.70 -7.34
C ASP A 70 9.50 -23.09 -8.64
N ILE A 71 9.02 -21.84 -8.58
CA ILE A 71 8.47 -21.14 -9.76
C ILE A 71 9.63 -20.53 -10.57
N LEU A 72 10.45 -21.39 -11.16
CA LEU A 72 11.66 -20.96 -11.86
C LEU A 72 11.35 -20.23 -13.17
N ASN A 73 10.27 -20.58 -13.88
CA ASN A 73 10.08 -20.17 -15.28
C ASN A 73 8.65 -19.69 -15.63
N ALA A 74 7.97 -18.95 -14.74
CA ALA A 74 6.86 -18.12 -15.21
C ALA A 74 7.48 -16.89 -15.88
N ASP A 75 7.60 -16.93 -17.21
CA ASP A 75 8.42 -15.97 -17.96
C ASP A 75 7.57 -14.93 -18.70
N ALA A 76 6.29 -15.22 -18.95
CA ALA A 76 5.34 -14.26 -19.51
C ALA A 76 3.87 -14.77 -19.42
N ILE A 77 2.93 -13.83 -19.32
CA ILE A 77 1.56 -14.01 -19.77
C ILE A 77 1.53 -13.82 -21.29
N THR A 78 0.94 -14.79 -22.00
CA THR A 78 0.56 -14.58 -23.41
C THR A 78 -0.86 -14.01 -23.43
N PRO A 79 -1.05 -12.70 -23.67
CA PRO A 79 -2.38 -12.10 -23.65
C PRO A 79 -3.22 -12.62 -24.82
N ILE A 80 -4.48 -12.94 -24.54
CA ILE A 80 -5.49 -13.26 -25.55
C ILE A 80 -6.37 -12.02 -25.68
N LEU A 81 -6.01 -11.14 -26.60
CA LEU A 81 -6.66 -9.83 -26.72
C LEU A 81 -7.93 -9.94 -27.56
N PRO A 82 -9.10 -9.53 -27.05
CA PRO A 82 -10.27 -9.27 -27.88
C PRO A 82 -9.94 -8.23 -28.96
N SER A 83 -10.63 -8.30 -30.10
CA SER A 83 -10.45 -7.35 -31.20
C SER A 83 -10.56 -5.91 -30.70
N GLY A 84 -9.55 -5.07 -31.00
CA GLY A 84 -9.48 -3.67 -30.58
C GLY A 84 -8.82 -3.41 -29.21
N MET A 85 -8.42 -4.45 -28.47
CA MET A 85 -7.63 -4.31 -27.25
C MET A 85 -6.12 -4.39 -27.55
N SER A 86 -5.31 -3.74 -26.72
CA SER A 86 -3.85 -3.88 -26.72
C SER A 86 -3.38 -4.22 -25.31
N ALA A 87 -2.45 -5.17 -25.20
CA ALA A 87 -1.67 -5.36 -23.97
C ALA A 87 -0.51 -4.35 -24.02
N ILE A 88 -0.36 -3.55 -22.97
CA ILE A 88 0.69 -2.53 -22.95
C ILE A 88 1.96 -3.04 -22.28
N THR A 89 1.85 -3.88 -21.24
CA THR A 89 3.01 -4.45 -20.57
C THR A 89 2.66 -5.76 -19.88
N ASP A 90 3.65 -6.65 -19.86
CA ASP A 90 3.77 -7.80 -18.97
C ASP A 90 5.06 -7.61 -18.19
N GLU A 91 4.97 -7.07 -16.98
CA GLU A 91 6.14 -6.94 -16.11
C GLU A 91 6.17 -8.10 -15.13
N VAL A 92 7.24 -8.90 -15.21
CA VAL A 92 7.53 -9.97 -14.27
C VAL A 92 8.46 -9.43 -13.20
N VAL A 93 7.92 -9.14 -12.02
CA VAL A 93 8.64 -8.66 -10.85
C VAL A 93 8.99 -9.84 -9.95
N ASN A 94 10.27 -10.01 -9.59
CA ASN A 94 10.64 -11.01 -8.58
C ASN A 94 10.15 -10.55 -7.21
N ILE A 95 9.34 -11.36 -6.53
CA ILE A 95 8.85 -11.10 -5.17
C ILE A 95 9.42 -12.16 -4.21
N PRO A 96 9.53 -11.87 -2.89
CA PRO A 96 9.94 -12.89 -1.93
C PRO A 96 9.02 -14.12 -2.01
N GLY A 97 9.59 -15.29 -2.32
CA GLY A 97 8.84 -16.55 -2.43
C GLY A 97 8.10 -16.77 -3.77
N GLY A 98 8.38 -15.97 -4.81
CA GLY A 98 7.74 -16.18 -6.12
C GLY A 98 8.02 -15.09 -7.17
N LYS A 99 7.06 -14.91 -8.09
CA LYS A 99 7.04 -13.88 -9.12
C LYS A 99 5.67 -13.17 -9.11
N GLN A 100 5.66 -11.85 -9.18
CA GLN A 100 4.47 -11.05 -9.46
C GLN A 100 4.46 -10.74 -10.95
N ILE A 101 3.33 -10.97 -11.61
CA ILE A 101 3.14 -10.71 -13.03
C ILE A 101 2.06 -9.63 -13.16
N GLN A 102 2.42 -8.47 -13.69
CA GLN A 102 1.50 -7.36 -13.91
C GLN A 102 1.10 -7.31 -15.38
N LEU A 103 -0.20 -7.50 -15.64
CA LEU A 103 -0.80 -7.39 -16.97
C LEU A 103 -1.70 -6.16 -17.05
N ILE A 104 -1.35 -5.24 -17.94
CA ILE A 104 -2.18 -4.07 -18.24
C ILE A 104 -2.82 -4.25 -19.63
N ILE A 105 -4.15 -4.32 -19.66
CA ILE A 105 -4.95 -4.41 -20.88
C ILE A 105 -5.70 -3.08 -21.06
N MET A 106 -5.36 -2.31 -22.10
CA MET A 106 -6.11 -1.09 -22.42
C MET A 106 -6.84 -1.26 -23.75
N GLY A 107 -8.04 -0.69 -23.83
CA GLY A 107 -8.72 -0.49 -25.10
C GLY A 107 -7.90 0.47 -25.95
N GLY A 108 -7.69 0.12 -27.22
CA GLY A 108 -7.10 1.04 -28.18
C GLY A 108 -7.93 2.32 -28.25
N ALA A 109 -7.28 3.46 -28.55
CA ALA A 109 -7.88 4.79 -28.57
C ALA A 109 -9.19 4.81 -29.40
N GLY A 110 -10.33 4.60 -28.72
CA GLY A 110 -11.67 4.83 -29.24
C GLY A 110 -12.55 3.60 -29.57
N THR A 111 -12.10 2.34 -29.50
CA THR A 111 -12.98 1.20 -29.87
C THR A 111 -12.82 -0.10 -29.11
N GLY A 112 -11.72 -0.30 -28.37
CA GLY A 112 -11.51 -1.51 -27.59
C GLY A 112 -12.43 -1.56 -26.38
N THR A 113 -13.44 -2.42 -26.41
CA THR A 113 -14.24 -2.72 -25.22
C THR A 113 -14.35 -4.22 -24.99
N ILE A 114 -14.30 -4.63 -23.73
CA ILE A 114 -14.60 -6.00 -23.33
C ILE A 114 -16.02 -6.00 -22.77
N ASN A 115 -16.91 -6.71 -23.45
CA ASN A 115 -18.22 -7.09 -22.92
C ASN A 115 -18.35 -8.59 -23.07
N THR A 116 -18.45 -9.30 -21.95
CA THR A 116 -18.53 -10.76 -21.96
C THR A 116 -19.95 -11.29 -22.07
N ASN A 117 -20.97 -10.41 -22.00
CA ASN A 117 -22.39 -10.75 -22.01
C ASN A 117 -22.73 -11.90 -21.04
N GLY A 118 -22.16 -11.85 -19.83
CA GLY A 118 -22.36 -12.86 -18.80
C GLY A 118 -21.57 -14.16 -19.00
N SER A 119 -20.76 -14.28 -20.06
CA SER A 119 -19.88 -15.43 -20.30
C SER A 119 -18.48 -15.25 -19.71
N ASN A 120 -17.75 -16.34 -19.51
CA ASN A 120 -16.33 -16.30 -19.12
C ASN A 120 -15.46 -16.24 -20.39
N VAL A 121 -14.81 -15.11 -20.65
CA VAL A 121 -13.92 -14.88 -21.80
C VAL A 121 -12.47 -15.00 -21.35
N ALA A 122 -11.67 -15.80 -22.07
CA ALA A 122 -10.23 -15.89 -21.82
C ALA A 122 -9.53 -14.62 -22.31
N ILE A 123 -8.71 -14.02 -21.45
CA ILE A 123 -7.97 -12.77 -21.71
C ILE A 123 -6.46 -12.95 -21.66
N GLY A 124 -5.98 -14.11 -21.24
CA GLY A 124 -4.57 -14.44 -21.23
C GLY A 124 -4.33 -15.89 -20.85
N THR A 125 -3.13 -16.37 -21.17
CA THR A 125 -2.62 -17.65 -20.71
C THR A 125 -1.31 -17.43 -19.98
N ILE A 126 -1.23 -17.87 -18.73
CA ILE A 126 0.01 -17.91 -17.95
C ILE A 126 0.65 -19.26 -18.23
N ASN A 127 1.81 -19.27 -18.89
CA ASN A 127 2.58 -20.49 -19.06
C ASN A 127 3.57 -20.63 -17.90
N PHE A 128 3.68 -21.82 -17.32
CA PHE A 128 4.65 -22.10 -16.26
C PHE A 128 5.14 -23.54 -16.37
N THR A 129 6.36 -23.76 -15.88
CA THR A 129 6.86 -25.12 -15.64
C THR A 129 6.36 -25.55 -14.27
N ALA A 130 5.43 -26.51 -14.23
CA ALA A 130 4.99 -27.08 -12.96
C ALA A 130 6.20 -27.74 -12.27
N PRO A 131 6.38 -27.55 -10.95
CA PRO A 131 7.46 -28.22 -10.24
C PRO A 131 7.23 -29.73 -10.26
N VAL A 132 8.32 -30.49 -10.35
CA VAL A 132 8.28 -31.97 -10.35
C VAL A 132 7.75 -32.55 -9.02
N SER A 133 7.74 -31.74 -7.96
CA SER A 133 7.16 -32.04 -6.66
C SER A 133 6.84 -30.73 -5.91
N GLY A 134 5.84 -30.73 -5.04
CA GLY A 134 5.52 -29.59 -4.16
C GLY A 134 4.19 -28.90 -4.47
N GLN A 135 3.84 -27.90 -3.66
CA GLN A 135 2.62 -27.11 -3.81
C GLN A 135 2.98 -25.76 -4.47
N THR A 136 2.22 -25.38 -5.51
CA THR A 136 2.35 -24.07 -6.16
C THR A 136 1.07 -23.30 -5.98
N THR A 137 1.12 -22.18 -5.26
CA THR A 137 -0.06 -21.37 -4.96
C THR A 137 -0.14 -20.17 -5.89
N PHE A 138 -1.17 -20.14 -6.73
CA PHE A 138 -1.49 -18.96 -7.52
C PHE A 138 -2.37 -18.04 -6.66
N THR A 139 -2.07 -16.75 -6.60
CA THR A 139 -2.93 -15.76 -5.94
C THR A 139 -3.24 -14.67 -6.96
N LEU A 140 -4.50 -14.57 -7.39
CA LEU A 140 -4.91 -13.50 -8.29
C LEU A 140 -5.34 -12.28 -7.49
N ASN A 141 -4.49 -11.27 -7.41
CA ASN A 141 -4.81 -9.99 -6.79
C ASN A 141 -5.30 -9.01 -7.87
N SER A 142 -6.54 -9.18 -8.33
CA SER A 142 -7.13 -8.24 -9.28
C SER A 142 -7.49 -6.91 -8.59
N MET A 143 -6.64 -5.90 -8.72
CA MET A 143 -7.05 -4.50 -8.54
C MET A 143 -7.49 -3.95 -9.88
N SER A 144 -8.71 -4.26 -10.26
CA SER A 144 -9.28 -3.66 -11.46
C SER A 144 -9.90 -2.32 -11.08
N THR A 145 -9.19 -1.22 -11.32
CA THR A 145 -9.87 0.06 -11.59
C THR A 145 -10.47 -0.04 -12.98
N MET A 146 -11.70 -0.53 -13.07
CA MET A 146 -12.43 -0.49 -14.32
C MET A 146 -12.90 0.94 -14.56
N TYR A 147 -12.33 1.60 -15.56
CA TYR A 147 -12.95 2.79 -16.14
C TYR A 147 -14.12 2.33 -17.01
N ALA A 148 -15.29 2.18 -16.39
CA ALA A 148 -16.54 2.14 -17.14
C ALA A 148 -16.81 3.57 -17.63
N GLY A 149 -16.93 3.76 -18.94
CA GLY A 149 -17.26 5.06 -19.53
C GLY A 149 -18.41 5.73 -18.76
N THR A 150 -18.21 7.01 -18.43
CA THR A 150 -19.14 7.94 -17.75
C THR A 150 -19.78 7.52 -16.40
N SER A 151 -19.52 6.31 -15.88
CA SER A 151 -20.33 5.72 -14.79
C SER A 151 -19.54 5.21 -13.58
N GLY A 152 -18.41 5.84 -13.27
CA GLY A 152 -17.68 5.65 -12.02
C GLY A 152 -16.82 4.39 -11.97
N ASN A 153 -15.89 4.37 -11.01
CA ASN A 153 -15.00 3.24 -10.78
C ASN A 153 -15.79 2.08 -10.17
N VAL A 154 -15.80 0.92 -10.82
CA VAL A 154 -16.32 -0.31 -10.23
C VAL A 154 -15.15 -1.02 -9.55
N LEU A 155 -15.25 -1.19 -8.22
CA LEU A 155 -14.31 -2.00 -7.46
C LEU A 155 -14.57 -3.48 -7.78
N ALA A 156 -13.56 -4.18 -8.29
CA ALA A 156 -13.60 -5.62 -8.46
C ALA A 156 -13.45 -6.35 -7.11
N SER A 157 -14.04 -7.54 -7.01
CA SER A 157 -13.84 -8.44 -5.87
C SER A 157 -12.47 -9.10 -5.96
N PHE A 158 -11.81 -9.27 -4.81
CA PHE A 158 -10.63 -10.12 -4.68
C PHE A 158 -11.06 -11.58 -4.61
N PHE A 159 -10.27 -12.49 -5.18
CA PHE A 159 -10.44 -13.92 -4.98
C PHE A 159 -9.08 -14.61 -5.03
N THR A 160 -8.90 -15.62 -4.17
CA THR A 160 -7.67 -16.40 -4.10
C THR A 160 -7.98 -17.83 -4.50
N GLU A 161 -7.32 -18.35 -5.54
CA GLU A 161 -7.46 -19.75 -5.96
C GLU A 161 -6.14 -20.50 -5.77
N SER A 162 -6.08 -21.38 -4.77
CA SER A 162 -4.91 -22.23 -4.55
C SER A 162 -5.01 -23.53 -5.36
N TYR A 163 -3.96 -23.83 -6.13
CA TYR A 163 -3.82 -25.11 -6.84
C TYR A 163 -2.80 -25.99 -6.11
N THR A 164 -3.03 -27.29 -6.02
CA THR A 164 -2.07 -28.23 -5.41
C THR A 164 -1.72 -29.31 -6.41
N PHE A 165 -0.45 -29.40 -6.78
CA PHE A 165 0.05 -30.46 -7.63
C PHE A 165 0.56 -31.61 -6.77
N ALA A 166 0.03 -32.82 -7.00
CA ALA A 166 0.54 -34.00 -6.33
C ALA A 166 1.93 -34.32 -6.90
N ALA A 167 2.92 -34.51 -6.01
CA ALA A 167 4.21 -35.03 -6.43
C ALA A 167 4.01 -36.36 -7.14
N THR A 168 4.69 -36.58 -8.27
CA THR A 168 4.70 -37.90 -8.90
C THR A 168 5.37 -38.85 -7.90
N PRO A 169 4.71 -39.93 -7.45
CA PRO A 169 5.30 -40.82 -6.46
C PRO A 169 6.61 -41.39 -7.03
N SER A 170 7.74 -41.02 -6.42
CA SER A 170 9.03 -41.63 -6.72
C SER A 170 9.00 -43.04 -6.16
N ASN A 171 8.88 -44.04 -7.05
CA ASN A 171 8.93 -45.45 -6.69
C ASN A 171 10.35 -45.93 -6.33
N THR A 172 11.25 -45.04 -5.92
CA THR A 172 12.61 -45.42 -5.51
C THR A 172 12.61 -45.62 -3.99
N PRO A 173 12.79 -46.86 -3.49
CA PRO A 173 12.86 -47.10 -2.05
C PRO A 173 14.06 -46.36 -1.49
N VAL A 174 13.82 -45.41 -0.57
CA VAL A 174 14.91 -44.75 0.16
C VAL A 174 15.51 -45.76 1.15
N PRO A 175 16.81 -46.07 1.07
CA PRO A 175 17.44 -47.00 2.00
C PRO A 175 17.37 -46.46 3.43
N PRO A 176 17.04 -47.29 4.44
CA PRO A 176 17.07 -46.86 5.82
C PRO A 176 18.50 -46.50 6.20
N THR A 177 18.73 -45.22 6.49
CA THR A 177 20.06 -44.70 6.86
C THR A 177 20.07 -44.50 8.38
N ASN A 178 20.62 -45.46 9.12
CA ASN A 178 20.73 -45.44 10.59
C ASN A 178 21.91 -44.59 11.11
N THR A 179 22.26 -43.50 10.43
CA THR A 179 23.35 -42.64 10.87
C THR A 179 22.84 -41.70 11.97
N PRO A 180 23.46 -41.68 13.18
CA PRO A 180 23.13 -40.70 14.21
C PRO A 180 23.29 -39.29 13.63
N VAL A 181 22.22 -38.50 13.62
CA VAL A 181 22.28 -37.10 13.20
C VAL A 181 23.12 -36.36 14.24
N PRO A 182 24.28 -35.79 13.88
CA PRO A 182 25.08 -34.99 14.79
C PRO A 182 24.21 -33.85 15.35
N PRO A 183 24.43 -33.40 16.59
CA PRO A 183 23.70 -32.25 17.11
C PRO A 183 23.89 -31.08 16.15
N THR A 184 22.80 -30.68 15.50
CA THR A 184 22.80 -29.53 14.61
C THR A 184 23.03 -28.31 15.50
N ASN A 185 24.18 -27.67 15.37
CA ASN A 185 24.43 -26.40 16.03
C ASN A 185 23.34 -25.42 15.54
N THR A 186 22.46 -25.00 16.45
CA THR A 186 21.52 -23.92 16.15
C THR A 186 22.35 -22.69 15.74
N PRO A 187 22.19 -22.15 14.53
CA PRO A 187 22.91 -20.97 14.11
C PRO A 187 22.68 -19.85 15.12
N VAL A 188 23.76 -19.22 15.61
CA VAL A 188 23.65 -18.00 16.41
C VAL A 188 23.05 -16.91 15.51
N PRO A 189 21.98 -16.21 15.93
CA PRO A 189 21.43 -15.11 15.15
C PRO A 189 22.51 -14.05 14.87
N THR A 190 22.72 -13.71 13.61
CA THR A 190 23.62 -12.62 13.21
C THR A 190 22.86 -11.29 13.21
N ASN A 191 23.41 -10.28 13.89
CA ASN A 191 22.87 -8.92 13.98
C ASN A 191 23.72 -7.96 13.14
N ASP A 192 23.65 -8.10 11.83
CA ASP A 192 24.41 -7.30 10.85
C ASP A 192 23.52 -6.69 9.77
N GLY A 193 22.19 -6.70 9.97
CA GLY A 193 21.24 -6.07 9.07
C GLY A 193 21.36 -4.55 9.08
N VAL A 194 21.22 -3.95 7.91
CA VAL A 194 21.24 -2.51 7.64
C VAL A 194 20.04 -2.13 6.80
N ILE A 195 19.30 -1.11 7.26
CA ILE A 195 18.22 -0.47 6.51
C ILE A 195 18.59 0.99 6.28
N ILE A 196 18.72 1.40 5.02
CA ILE A 196 18.80 2.80 4.62
C ILE A 196 17.36 3.27 4.40
N ILE A 197 16.91 4.29 5.14
CA ILE A 197 15.53 4.75 5.12
C ILE A 197 15.49 6.16 4.56
N ASN A 198 14.66 6.37 3.54
CA ASN A 198 14.31 7.68 3.02
C ASN A 198 12.81 7.90 3.19
N PHE A 199 12.39 8.99 3.82
CA PHE A 199 10.98 9.28 4.05
C PHE A 199 10.70 10.79 3.98
N ARG A 200 9.43 11.17 3.89
CA ARG A 200 9.01 12.56 3.83
C ARG A 200 7.96 12.84 4.89
N LEU A 201 8.10 13.96 5.58
CA LEU A 201 7.09 14.50 6.49
C LEU A 201 6.17 15.46 5.72
N GLN A 202 4.86 15.29 5.82
CA GLN A 202 3.89 16.21 5.22
C GLN A 202 4.00 17.60 5.86
N GLY A 203 3.78 18.66 5.07
CA GLY A 203 3.85 20.05 5.51
C GLY A 203 5.24 20.67 5.39
N ILE A 204 6.30 19.87 5.42
CA ILE A 204 7.68 20.36 5.33
C ILE A 204 8.10 20.50 3.87
N THR A 205 8.12 21.72 3.35
CA THR A 205 8.48 22.01 1.94
C THR A 205 9.78 22.78 1.78
N THR A 206 10.27 23.40 2.85
CA THR A 206 11.49 24.21 2.90
C THR A 206 12.54 23.57 3.82
N SER A 207 13.69 24.24 4.00
CA SER A 207 14.67 23.86 5.01
C SER A 207 14.11 24.21 6.39
N VAL A 208 13.99 23.21 7.26
CA VAL A 208 13.46 23.36 8.62
C VAL A 208 14.47 22.84 9.65
N PRO A 209 14.29 23.16 10.95
CA PRO A 209 15.12 22.60 12.01
C PRO A 209 15.14 21.06 11.98
N ALA A 210 16.24 20.51 12.48
CA ALA A 210 16.38 19.06 12.62
C ALA A 210 15.33 18.49 13.59
N GLN A 211 14.91 17.25 13.35
CA GLN A 211 13.84 16.58 14.08
C GLN A 211 14.34 15.29 14.74
N ASP A 212 13.73 14.94 15.87
CA ASP A 212 13.92 13.63 16.48
C ASP A 212 12.92 12.64 15.88
N ILE A 213 13.44 11.51 15.40
CA ILE A 213 12.65 10.50 14.68
C ILE A 213 12.75 9.18 15.42
N THR A 214 11.60 8.61 15.74
CA THR A 214 11.50 7.30 16.39
C THR A 214 11.18 6.22 15.38
N PHE A 215 11.98 5.16 15.39
CA PHE A 215 11.77 3.95 14.59
C PHE A 215 11.39 2.78 15.51
N THR A 216 10.32 2.10 15.18
CA THR A 216 9.93 0.84 15.83
C THR A 216 10.01 -0.28 14.82
N LEU A 217 10.81 -1.31 15.13
CA LEU A 217 10.93 -2.51 14.30
C LEU A 217 10.03 -3.59 14.89
N LYS A 218 9.09 -4.07 14.09
CA LYS A 218 8.17 -5.14 14.45
C LYS A 218 8.45 -6.37 13.61
N ASP A 219 8.23 -7.53 14.19
CA ASP A 219 8.16 -8.78 13.46
C ASP A 219 6.99 -8.71 12.47
N SER A 220 7.24 -9.02 11.20
CA SER A 220 6.21 -8.91 10.16
C SER A 220 5.05 -9.90 10.37
N SER A 221 5.27 -11.01 11.07
CA SER A 221 4.25 -12.06 11.27
C SER A 221 3.45 -11.87 12.55
N THR A 222 4.09 -11.41 13.62
CA THR A 222 3.45 -11.30 14.95
C THR A 222 3.13 -9.86 15.36
N ASN A 223 3.62 -8.85 14.63
CA ASN A 223 3.56 -7.42 14.99
C ASN A 223 4.19 -7.10 16.37
N VAL A 224 4.99 -8.01 16.93
CA VAL A 224 5.71 -7.80 18.20
C VAL A 224 6.96 -6.95 17.94
N ASN A 225 7.26 -6.02 18.85
CA ASN A 225 8.49 -5.23 18.77
C ASN A 225 9.72 -6.14 18.92
N LEU A 226 10.64 -6.06 17.96
CA LEU A 226 11.87 -6.85 17.94
C LEU A 226 12.97 -6.23 18.80
N LEU A 227 12.98 -4.90 18.87
CA LEU A 227 13.95 -4.11 19.60
C LEU A 227 13.20 -2.98 20.33
N PRO A 228 13.80 -2.40 21.38
CA PRO A 228 13.35 -1.11 21.90
C PRO A 228 13.28 -0.06 20.77
N PRO A 229 12.39 0.93 20.84
CA PRO A 229 12.34 2.01 19.87
C PRO A 229 13.70 2.69 19.69
N ILE A 230 14.10 2.87 18.43
CA ILE A 230 15.36 3.51 18.07
C ILE A 230 15.08 4.98 17.80
N VAL A 231 15.69 5.88 18.57
CA VAL A 231 15.54 7.32 18.39
C VAL A 231 16.77 7.87 17.66
N VAL A 232 16.55 8.50 16.51
CA VAL A 232 17.57 9.25 15.77
C VAL A 232 17.36 10.73 16.07
N ASN A 233 18.25 11.30 16.87
CA ASN A 233 18.14 12.70 17.30
C ASN A 233 18.72 13.65 16.27
N GLY A 234 18.09 14.81 16.10
CA GLY A 234 18.61 15.90 15.26
C GLY A 234 18.80 15.51 13.80
N LEU A 235 17.88 14.73 13.24
CA LEU A 235 17.89 14.38 11.82
C LEU A 235 17.45 15.59 10.99
N ALA A 236 18.34 16.14 10.15
CA ALA A 236 18.02 17.27 9.27
C ALA A 236 17.49 16.79 7.90
N PRO A 237 16.52 17.49 7.29
CA PRO A 237 16.04 17.13 5.96
C PRO A 237 17.01 17.57 4.86
N SER A 238 17.12 16.79 3.78
CA SER A 238 17.93 17.12 2.59
C SER A 238 17.25 18.13 1.64
N GLY A 239 16.22 18.85 2.11
CA GLY A 239 15.34 19.71 1.32
C GLY A 239 14.00 19.03 0.96
N ALA A 240 12.96 19.85 0.73
CA ALA A 240 11.59 19.39 0.47
C ALA A 240 11.04 18.39 1.52
N GLY A 241 11.48 18.49 2.78
CA GLY A 241 11.03 17.61 3.86
C GLY A 241 11.43 16.14 3.72
N ILE A 242 12.45 15.81 2.92
CA ILE A 242 12.99 14.45 2.82
C ILE A 242 14.04 14.22 3.90
N TYR A 243 13.88 13.15 4.67
CA TYR A 243 14.80 12.72 5.71
C TYR A 243 15.44 11.39 5.30
N SER A 244 16.74 11.24 5.59
CA SER A 244 17.50 10.04 5.24
C SER A 244 18.36 9.59 6.42
N THR A 245 18.29 8.31 6.79
CA THR A 245 19.11 7.73 7.86
C THR A 245 19.38 6.25 7.60
N SER A 246 20.28 5.65 8.37
CA SER A 246 20.54 4.22 8.35
C SER A 246 20.39 3.61 9.73
N LEU A 247 19.64 2.51 9.83
CA LEU A 247 19.58 1.65 11.01
C LEU A 247 20.51 0.47 10.80
N THR A 248 21.43 0.21 11.74
CA THR A 248 22.46 -0.83 11.63
C THR A 248 22.37 -1.84 12.79
N ASN A 249 23.07 -2.97 12.67
CA ASN A 249 23.11 -4.04 13.67
C ASN A 249 21.72 -4.65 13.95
N LEU A 250 20.91 -4.76 12.90
CA LEU A 250 19.55 -5.30 13.00
C LEU A 250 19.54 -6.83 12.87
N PRO A 251 18.59 -7.53 13.52
CA PRO A 251 18.44 -8.97 13.37
C PRO A 251 18.08 -9.36 11.94
N ARG A 252 18.68 -10.44 11.43
CA ARG A 252 18.40 -10.98 10.09
C ARG A 252 17.03 -11.68 10.03
N GLN A 253 15.99 -10.90 9.83
CA GLN A 253 14.62 -11.39 9.65
C GLN A 253 13.78 -10.42 8.81
N THR A 254 12.54 -10.82 8.50
CA THR A 254 11.57 -9.93 7.87
C THR A 254 10.99 -8.99 8.94
N VAL A 255 11.12 -7.69 8.72
CA VAL A 255 10.69 -6.65 9.66
C VAL A 255 9.71 -5.68 9.04
N LYS A 256 8.79 -5.20 9.87
CA LYS A 256 7.93 -4.05 9.63
C LYS A 256 8.56 -2.82 10.29
N VAL A 257 8.85 -1.80 9.48
CA VAL A 257 9.46 -0.56 9.97
C VAL A 257 8.36 0.46 10.19
N CYS A 258 8.21 0.93 11.43
CA CYS A 258 7.30 2.02 11.79
C CYS A 258 8.10 3.28 12.11
N ILE A 259 7.71 4.41 11.52
CA ILE A 259 8.36 5.71 11.65
C ILE A 259 7.40 6.68 12.32
N LYS A 260 7.88 7.45 13.31
CA LYS A 260 7.13 8.45 14.06
C LYS A 260 7.99 9.70 14.29
N SER A 261 7.42 10.88 14.07
CA SER A 261 7.96 12.19 14.48
C SER A 261 6.99 12.87 15.45
N GLN A 262 7.38 14.03 15.98
CA GLN A 262 6.68 14.70 17.08
C GLN A 262 5.22 15.10 16.77
N SER A 263 4.93 15.54 15.54
CA SER A 263 3.60 16.05 15.14
C SER A 263 2.93 15.20 14.07
N HIS A 264 3.52 14.07 13.67
CA HIS A 264 3.02 13.25 12.56
C HIS A 264 2.55 11.90 13.05
N LEU A 265 1.48 11.40 12.45
CA LEU A 265 0.93 10.07 12.68
C LEU A 265 1.97 9.00 12.36
N GLN A 266 2.09 7.97 13.21
CA GLN A 266 3.02 6.87 12.96
C GLN A 266 2.63 6.15 11.67
N ARG A 267 3.64 5.89 10.83
CA ARG A 267 3.46 5.13 9.61
C ARG A 267 4.33 3.88 9.63
N CYS A 268 3.72 2.73 9.37
CA CYS A 268 4.45 1.49 9.18
C CYS A 268 4.50 1.09 7.70
N THR A 269 5.55 0.38 7.29
CA THR A 269 5.53 -0.41 6.05
C THR A 269 4.31 -1.34 6.08
N VAL A 270 3.51 -1.35 5.02
CA VAL A 270 2.25 -2.11 4.97
C VAL A 270 2.44 -3.46 4.29
N ASP A 271 1.71 -4.45 4.77
CA ASP A 271 1.85 -5.84 4.35
C ASP A 271 1.21 -6.11 2.98
N SER A 272 0.31 -5.23 2.50
CA SER A 272 -0.71 -5.67 1.51
C SER A 272 -1.23 -4.64 0.51
N SER A 273 -0.63 -3.46 0.33
CA SER A 273 -1.04 -2.60 -0.81
C SER A 273 -0.23 -2.96 -2.06
N PRO A 274 -0.82 -3.56 -3.11
CA PRO A 274 -0.10 -3.90 -4.33
C PRO A 274 0.29 -2.66 -5.15
N ILE A 275 -0.25 -1.47 -4.83
CA ILE A 275 0.11 -0.18 -5.47
C ILE A 275 1.34 0.45 -4.81
N ALA A 276 1.69 0.04 -3.59
CA ALA A 276 2.87 0.55 -2.88
C ALA A 276 3.99 -0.48 -2.90
N GLU A 277 4.45 -0.87 -4.09
CA GLU A 277 5.53 -1.86 -4.29
C GLU A 277 6.80 -1.63 -3.47
N ARG A 278 7.02 -0.43 -2.92
CA ARG A 278 8.28 -0.01 -2.30
C ARG A 278 8.23 0.23 -0.79
N ALA A 279 7.07 0.07 -0.15
CA ALA A 279 6.94 0.09 1.31
C ALA A 279 6.55 -1.28 1.88
N ARG A 280 7.04 -2.36 1.25
CA ARG A 280 6.90 -3.74 1.72
C ARG A 280 7.76 -3.98 2.96
N HIS A 281 7.50 -5.07 3.66
CA HIS A 281 8.39 -5.59 4.70
C HIS A 281 9.84 -5.64 4.23
N VAL A 282 10.77 -5.30 5.13
CA VAL A 282 12.20 -5.34 4.85
C VAL A 282 12.71 -6.72 5.23
N ASN A 283 13.11 -7.51 4.23
CA ASN A 283 13.65 -8.85 4.44
C ASN A 283 15.16 -8.82 4.64
N LEU A 284 15.59 -8.67 5.90
CA LEU A 284 17.01 -8.68 6.27
C LEU A 284 17.61 -10.09 6.29
N ALA A 285 16.79 -11.15 6.22
CA ALA A 285 17.29 -12.52 6.18
C ALA A 285 17.98 -12.82 4.85
N THR A 286 17.40 -12.35 3.74
CA THR A 286 17.94 -12.57 2.39
C THR A 286 18.68 -11.35 1.84
N ASN A 287 18.34 -10.14 2.29
CA ASN A 287 19.02 -8.91 1.90
C ASN A 287 19.41 -8.08 3.13
N PRO A 288 20.60 -8.32 3.72
CA PRO A 288 21.03 -7.60 4.91
C PRO A 288 21.28 -6.11 4.64
N ASN A 289 21.28 -5.64 3.40
CA ASN A 289 21.45 -4.22 3.04
C ASN A 289 20.25 -3.76 2.19
N THR A 290 19.19 -3.30 2.85
CA THR A 290 17.97 -2.88 2.16
C THR A 290 17.81 -1.36 2.15
N ASN A 291 17.38 -0.81 1.02
CA ASN A 291 16.94 0.59 0.91
C ASN A 291 15.41 0.63 0.99
N LEU A 292 14.88 1.29 2.01
CA LEU A 292 13.47 1.59 2.21
C LEU A 292 13.20 3.03 1.76
N ASP A 293 12.66 3.17 0.54
CA ASP A 293 12.32 4.47 -0.04
C ASP A 293 10.81 4.75 0.04
N MET A 294 10.43 5.60 1.00
CA MET A 294 9.07 6.08 1.22
C MET A 294 8.82 7.47 0.60
N VAL A 295 9.75 7.99 -0.22
CA VAL A 295 9.67 9.34 -0.79
C VAL A 295 8.93 9.37 -2.13
N THR A 296 9.03 8.28 -2.91
CA THR A 296 8.57 8.22 -4.31
C THR A 296 7.09 8.52 -4.53
N HIS A 297 6.24 8.34 -3.51
CA HIS A 297 4.81 8.56 -3.61
C HIS A 297 4.34 9.49 -2.50
N SER A 298 3.55 10.50 -2.85
CA SER A 298 2.95 11.43 -1.87
C SER A 298 2.07 10.70 -0.85
N SER A 299 1.45 9.59 -1.26
CA SER A 299 0.67 8.72 -0.38
C SER A 299 1.52 8.05 0.70
N ASN A 300 2.85 8.04 0.60
CA ASN A 300 3.79 7.45 1.58
C ASN A 300 4.35 8.44 2.59
N GLN A 301 3.97 9.72 2.51
CA GLN A 301 4.35 10.73 3.49
C GLN A 301 3.83 10.34 4.89
N LEU A 302 4.58 10.73 5.92
CA LEU A 302 4.09 10.74 7.29
C LEU A 302 3.09 11.87 7.40
N ILE A 303 1.86 11.52 7.77
CA ILE A 303 0.71 12.41 7.79
C ILE A 303 0.79 13.29 9.03
N VAL A 304 0.58 14.58 8.89
CA VAL A 304 0.74 15.54 10.00
C VAL A 304 -0.58 15.77 10.75
N GLY A 305 -0.49 15.97 12.07
CA GLY A 305 -1.62 16.34 12.91
C GLY A 305 -1.82 15.52 14.19
N ASP A 306 -0.91 14.60 14.53
CA ASP A 306 -0.95 13.87 15.81
C ASP A 306 -0.08 14.62 16.83
N LEU A 307 -0.70 15.56 17.56
CA LEU A 307 -0.03 16.55 18.39
C LEU A 307 0.16 16.11 19.85
N ASN A 308 -0.54 15.06 20.29
CA ASN A 308 -0.38 14.45 21.62
C ASN A 308 0.37 13.11 21.59
N ASN A 309 0.76 12.61 20.42
CA ASN A 309 1.42 11.31 20.21
C ASN A 309 0.55 10.10 20.62
N ASP A 310 -0.77 10.20 20.50
CA ASP A 310 -1.69 9.08 20.74
C ASP A 310 -1.89 8.18 19.49
N ASN A 311 -1.23 8.54 18.38
CA ASN A 311 -1.35 7.87 17.09
C ASN A 311 -2.76 7.96 16.49
N GLN A 312 -3.43 9.09 16.71
CA GLN A 312 -4.69 9.48 16.07
C GLN A 312 -4.60 10.96 15.65
N ILE A 313 -5.50 11.37 14.76
CA ILE A 313 -5.71 12.79 14.42
C ILE A 313 -7.19 13.07 14.67
N ASN A 314 -7.48 13.65 15.82
CA ASN A 314 -8.83 13.82 16.36
C ASN A 314 -9.09 15.28 16.80
N SER A 315 -10.25 15.52 17.46
CA SER A 315 -10.67 16.85 17.91
C SER A 315 -9.74 17.48 18.95
N TRP A 316 -8.97 16.69 19.69
CA TRP A 316 -7.96 17.20 20.60
C TRP A 316 -6.85 17.91 19.84
N ASP A 317 -6.35 17.32 18.75
CA ASP A 317 -5.25 17.89 17.96
C ASP A 317 -5.64 19.21 17.32
N SER A 318 -6.80 19.24 16.65
CA SER A 318 -7.31 20.48 16.05
C SER A 318 -7.66 21.52 17.11
N GLY A 319 -8.23 21.11 18.25
CA GLY A 319 -8.50 22.01 19.37
C GLY A 319 -7.22 22.63 19.96
N ARG A 320 -6.18 21.81 20.13
CA ARG A 320 -4.87 22.26 20.65
C ARG A 320 -4.22 23.26 19.70
N LEU A 321 -4.22 22.98 18.39
CA LEU A 321 -3.67 23.89 17.39
C LEU A 321 -4.50 25.16 17.26
N GLY A 322 -5.83 25.05 17.30
CA GLY A 322 -6.75 26.20 17.27
C GLY A 322 -6.56 27.13 18.47
N ALA A 323 -6.20 26.59 19.64
CA ALA A 323 -5.86 27.39 20.81
C ALA A 323 -4.52 28.15 20.65
N ALA A 324 -3.56 27.58 19.90
CA ALA A 324 -2.29 28.25 19.58
C ALA A 324 -2.43 29.27 18.43
N TYR A 325 -3.33 29.03 17.47
CA TYR A 325 -3.64 29.92 16.35
C TYR A 325 -4.53 31.10 16.79
N ASN A 326 -3.93 32.10 17.44
CA ASN A 326 -4.65 33.25 18.00
C ASN A 326 -4.58 34.54 17.14
N ALA A 327 -3.86 34.50 16.02
CA ALA A 327 -3.70 35.58 15.05
C ALA A 327 -3.41 34.97 13.66
N PHE A 328 -3.48 35.76 12.59
CA PHE A 328 -3.12 35.30 11.24
C PHE A 328 -1.70 34.72 11.17
N ILE A 329 -0.80 35.25 12.01
CA ILE A 329 0.56 34.78 12.22
C ILE A 329 0.79 34.86 13.73
N ALA A 330 0.93 33.71 14.38
CA ALA A 330 1.21 33.63 15.81
C ALA A 330 2.62 33.06 16.05
N PRO A 331 3.38 33.56 17.04
CA PRO A 331 4.63 32.92 17.43
C PRO A 331 4.34 31.55 18.05
N VAL A 332 5.26 30.59 17.88
CA VAL A 332 5.12 29.24 18.45
C VAL A 332 5.15 29.31 19.98
N PRO A 333 4.08 28.91 20.69
CA PRO A 333 4.06 28.88 22.14
C PRO A 333 5.06 27.86 22.69
N THR A 334 5.70 28.16 23.83
CA THR A 334 6.66 27.25 24.46
C THR A 334 6.04 25.93 24.90
N ASP A 335 4.74 25.92 25.20
CA ASP A 335 3.97 24.74 25.59
C ASP A 335 3.35 24.00 24.38
N CYS A 336 3.53 24.50 23.16
CA CYS A 336 3.10 23.82 21.94
C CYS A 336 4.12 23.92 20.82
N GLY A 337 5.36 23.50 21.08
CA GLY A 337 6.38 23.37 20.03
C GLY A 337 5.92 22.49 18.86
N GLN A 338 5.12 21.46 19.12
CA GLN A 338 4.55 20.59 18.08
C GLN A 338 3.44 21.23 17.23
N CYS A 339 2.87 22.37 17.65
CA CYS A 339 1.81 23.05 16.89
C CYS A 339 2.35 23.65 15.59
N ASP A 340 3.64 23.95 15.52
CA ASP A 340 4.32 24.40 14.30
C ASP A 340 4.61 23.17 13.44
N VAL A 341 3.57 22.74 12.73
CA VAL A 341 3.58 21.44 12.05
C VAL A 341 4.37 21.47 10.75
N ASN A 342 4.55 22.65 10.15
CA ASN A 342 5.40 22.86 8.99
C ASN A 342 6.85 23.27 9.36
N LEU A 343 7.10 23.59 10.64
CA LEU A 343 8.39 23.95 11.25
C LEU A 343 9.01 25.23 10.68
N ASP A 344 8.18 26.22 10.37
CA ASP A 344 8.62 27.52 9.85
C ASP A 344 8.85 28.59 10.94
N GLY A 345 8.63 28.23 12.20
CA GLY A 345 8.80 29.09 13.38
C GLY A 345 7.57 29.94 13.70
N GLN A 346 6.44 29.73 13.01
CA GLN A 346 5.18 30.43 13.23
C GLN A 346 4.01 29.45 13.19
N ILE A 347 2.90 29.82 13.84
CA ILE A 347 1.61 29.14 13.71
C ILE A 347 0.72 29.99 12.81
N THR A 348 0.34 29.44 11.67
CA THR A 348 -0.46 30.10 10.65
C THR A 348 -1.71 29.28 10.31
N ILE A 349 -2.52 29.79 9.38
CA ILE A 349 -3.66 29.04 8.84
C ILE A 349 -3.21 27.79 8.07
N ASP A 350 -1.97 27.76 7.55
CA ASP A 350 -1.44 26.62 6.81
C ASP A 350 -1.21 25.43 7.74
N ASP A 351 -0.71 25.67 8.96
CA ASP A 351 -0.58 24.65 10.01
C ASP A 351 -1.95 24.05 10.34
N TYR A 352 -2.93 24.93 10.56
CA TYR A 352 -4.27 24.51 10.91
C TYR A 352 -4.94 23.73 9.78
N ALA A 353 -4.79 24.18 8.53
CA ALA A 353 -5.29 23.50 7.35
C ALA A 353 -4.64 22.12 7.18
N LEU A 354 -3.33 21.99 7.40
CA LEU A 354 -2.61 20.73 7.33
C LEU A 354 -3.20 19.69 8.30
N VAL A 355 -3.45 20.06 9.56
CA VAL A 355 -4.06 19.15 10.54
C VAL A 355 -5.50 18.81 10.14
N LEU A 356 -6.31 19.78 9.72
CA LEU A 356 -7.70 19.56 9.33
C LEU A 356 -7.86 18.71 8.07
N MET A 357 -6.96 18.82 7.09
CA MET A 357 -7.00 18.00 5.87
C MET A 357 -6.78 16.51 6.16
N ASN A 358 -6.08 16.20 7.27
CA ASN A 358 -5.79 14.84 7.69
C ASN A 358 -6.69 14.37 8.83
N TYR A 359 -7.70 15.14 9.19
CA TYR A 359 -8.60 14.83 10.28
C TYR A 359 -9.33 13.51 10.01
N THR A 360 -9.02 12.48 10.79
CA THR A 360 -9.44 11.10 10.48
C THR A 360 -10.66 10.65 11.26
N SER A 361 -10.95 11.25 12.43
CA SER A 361 -12.12 10.89 13.22
C SER A 361 -12.74 12.09 13.92
N ILE A 362 -14.04 12.29 13.70
CA ILE A 362 -14.87 13.08 14.60
C ILE A 362 -15.21 12.12 15.76
N ALA A 363 -14.35 12.05 16.77
CA ALA A 363 -14.79 11.63 18.08
C ALA A 363 -15.45 12.84 18.75
N VAL A 364 -16.77 12.99 18.56
CA VAL A 364 -17.58 13.81 19.46
C VAL A 364 -17.98 12.87 20.59
N PRO A 365 -17.47 13.05 21.83
CA PRO A 365 -18.02 12.34 22.97
C PRO A 365 -19.51 12.71 23.04
N GLY A 366 -20.39 11.75 22.73
CA GLY A 366 -21.76 11.81 23.21
C GLY A 366 -21.76 11.56 24.72
N ASP A 367 -22.88 11.85 25.40
CA ASP A 367 -23.16 11.39 26.77
C ASP A 367 -23.29 9.84 26.81
N ASP A 368 -22.29 9.11 26.33
CA ASP A 368 -22.21 7.67 26.47
C ASP A 368 -21.45 7.38 27.77
N TYR A 369 -22.16 7.65 28.87
CA TYR A 369 -22.04 6.89 30.10
C TYR A 369 -22.53 5.45 29.83
N GLU A 370 -21.61 4.49 29.86
CA GLU A 370 -21.85 3.20 30.54
C GLU A 370 -20.65 2.86 31.43
#